data_AF-A0A543NLW2-F1
#
_entry.id   AF-A0A543NLW2-F1
#
_cell.length_a   1.000
_cell.length_b   1.000
_cell.length_c   1.000
_cell.angle_alpha   90.00
_cell.angle_beta   90.00
_cell.angle_gamma   90.00
#
_symmetry.space_group_name_H-M   'P 1'
#
loop_
_entity.id
_entity.type
_entity.pdbx_description
1 polymer ?
#
loop_
_entity_poly.entity_id
_entity_poly.type
_entity_poly.pdbx_seq_one_letter_code
_entity_poly.pdbx_strand_id
1 'polypeptide(L)'
;MVVRNDAPVARGALAVLALALVWMVALMATFLVPQVLVPPERLQEPLGQSAWLAVSQLATSFALVLAAGAVYGRHRIATPAGVVIAVALPALDLVAGVVETALGEAAVVAVLARFVAGAAGIAAAWWLLAPRRSPRRR
;
A
#
# COMPACT_ATOMS: atom_id res chain seq x y z
N MET A 1 34.80 -9.03 20.85
CA MET A 1 33.61 -8.16 20.71
C MET A 1 32.90 -8.53 19.42
N VAL A 2 31.80 -9.27 19.52
CA VAL A 2 30.94 -9.57 18.37
C VAL A 2 30.10 -8.32 18.14
N VAL A 3 30.48 -7.51 17.14
CA VAL A 3 29.62 -6.41 16.67
C VAL A 3 28.40 -7.07 16.07
N ARG A 4 27.29 -7.12 16.82
CA ARG A 4 26.01 -7.60 16.29
C ARG A 4 25.66 -6.69 15.13
N ASN A 5 25.42 -7.32 13.99
CA ASN A 5 25.08 -6.65 12.75
C ASN A 5 23.62 -6.19 12.89
N ASP A 6 23.38 -5.09 13.60
CA ASP A 6 22.03 -4.52 13.86
C ASP A 6 21.47 -3.78 12.64
N ALA A 7 22.27 -3.65 11.58
CA ALA A 7 21.91 -3.00 10.33
C ALA A 7 20.62 -3.52 9.64
N PRO A 8 20.27 -4.83 9.63
CA PRO A 8 19.00 -5.29 9.06
C PRO A 8 17.80 -4.98 9.95
N VAL A 9 17.96 -5.00 11.28
CA VAL A 9 16.90 -4.69 12.25
C VAL A 9 16.58 -3.19 12.21
N ALA A 10 17.61 -2.34 12.26
CA ALA A 10 17.45 -0.89 12.15
C ALA A 10 16.80 -0.47 10.82
N ARG A 11 17.18 -1.10 9.70
CA ARG A 11 16.54 -0.86 8.39
C ARG A 11 15.10 -1.36 8.32
N GLY A 12 14.80 -2.48 8.96
CA GLY A 12 13.43 -2.98 9.10
C GLY A 12 12.56 -1.98 9.85
N ALA A 13 13.03 -1.48 11.00
CA ALA A 13 12.34 -0.47 11.79
C ALA A 13 12.14 0.84 11.00
N LEU A 14 13.17 1.33 10.30
CA LEU A 14 13.04 2.51 9.43
C LEU A 14 12.04 2.30 8.29
N ALA A 15 11.98 1.11 7.70
CA ALA A 15 11.01 0.79 6.65
C ALA A 15 9.59 0.80 7.19
N VAL A 16 9.36 0.26 8.39
CA VAL A 16 8.05 0.31 9.06
C VAL A 16 7.65 1.74 9.40
N LEU A 17 8.58 2.55 9.92
CA LEU A 17 8.32 3.98 10.19
C LEU A 17 8.00 4.76 8.91
N ALA A 18 8.74 4.53 7.83
CA ALA A 18 8.47 5.14 6.54
C ALA A 18 7.11 4.73 5.98
N LEU A 19 6.73 3.46 6.10
CA LEU A 19 5.41 2.96 5.73
C LEU A 19 4.31 3.64 6.53
N ALA A 20 4.46 3.76 7.85
CA ALA A 20 3.49 4.44 8.71
C ALA A 20 3.31 5.91 8.31
N LEU A 21 4.40 6.62 8.03
CA LEU A 21 4.35 8.02 7.58
C LEU A 21 3.65 8.16 6.22
N VAL A 22 4.01 7.33 5.24
CA VAL A 22 3.36 7.33 3.91
C VAL A 22 1.88 7.02 4.04
N TRP A 23 1.51 6.06 4.91
CA TRP A 23 0.12 5.71 5.16
C TRP A 23 -0.66 6.86 5.79
N MET A 24 -0.11 7.54 6.80
CA MET A 24 -0.77 8.70 7.41
C MET A 24 -1.00 9.82 6.39
N VAL A 25 0.00 10.12 5.54
CA VAL A 25 -0.13 11.13 4.48
C VAL A 25 -1.19 10.71 3.46
N ALA A 26 -1.22 9.42 3.07
CA ALA A 26 -2.19 8.90 2.12
C ALA A 26 -3.63 8.93 2.68
N LEU A 27 -3.82 8.63 3.97
CA LEU A 27 -5.11 8.79 4.65
C LEU A 27 -5.57 10.24 4.59
N MET A 28 -4.72 11.18 5.00
CA MET A 28 -5.04 12.61 4.95
C MET A 28 -5.39 13.08 3.53
N ALA A 29 -4.62 12.64 2.52
CA ALA A 29 -4.90 12.96 1.13
C ALA A 29 -6.26 12.39 0.68
N THR A 30 -6.60 11.17 1.07
CA THR A 30 -7.88 10.52 0.72
C THR A 30 -9.08 11.30 1.26
N PHE A 31 -8.95 11.95 2.42
CA PHE A 31 -10.01 12.78 3.02
C PHE A 31 -10.02 14.22 2.52
N LEU A 32 -8.85 14.85 2.32
CA LEU A 32 -8.76 16.27 1.99
C LEU A 32 -8.89 16.55 0.49
N VAL A 33 -8.34 15.69 -0.36
CA VAL A 33 -8.35 15.93 -1.82
C VAL A 33 -9.76 16.02 -2.40
N PRO A 34 -10.74 15.18 -2.00
CA PRO A 34 -12.12 15.31 -2.45
C PRO A 34 -12.74 16.66 -2.10
N GLN A 35 -12.44 17.19 -0.92
CA GLN A 35 -13.02 18.45 -0.45
C GLN A 35 -12.55 19.66 -1.25
N VAL A 36 -11.38 19.56 -1.91
CA VAL A 36 -10.76 20.66 -2.64
C VAL A 36 -10.91 20.49 -4.15
N LEU A 37 -10.87 19.26 -4.67
CA LEU A 37 -10.75 19.00 -6.11
C LEU A 37 -11.97 18.31 -6.74
N VAL A 38 -12.86 17.73 -5.95
CA VAL A 38 -13.99 16.96 -6.48
C VAL A 38 -15.29 17.70 -6.17
N PRO A 39 -16.13 18.00 -7.19
CA PRO A 39 -17.44 18.60 -6.97
C PRO A 39 -18.27 17.70 -6.02
N PRO A 40 -18.95 18.27 -5.02
CA PRO A 40 -19.65 17.49 -3.99
C PRO A 40 -20.75 16.59 -4.59
N GLU A 41 -21.32 16.96 -5.73
CA GLU A 41 -22.33 16.19 -6.44
C GLU A 41 -21.77 14.82 -6.91
N ARG A 42 -20.51 14.79 -7.36
CA ARG A 42 -19.85 13.55 -7.81
C ARG A 42 -19.52 12.60 -6.67
N LEU A 43 -19.38 13.09 -5.44
CA LEU A 43 -19.11 12.27 -4.25
C LEU A 43 -20.37 11.68 -3.65
N GLN A 44 -21.54 12.27 -3.94
CA GLN A 44 -22.84 11.75 -3.50
C GLN A 44 -23.36 10.63 -4.42
N GLU A 45 -22.84 10.55 -5.65
CA GLU A 45 -23.14 9.43 -6.55
C GLU A 45 -22.40 8.15 -6.09
N PRO A 46 -23.10 7.00 -5.93
CA PRO A 46 -22.48 5.76 -5.46
C PRO A 46 -21.30 5.29 -6.32
N LEU A 47 -21.37 5.52 -7.62
CA LEU A 47 -20.29 5.21 -8.57
C LEU A 47 -19.09 6.14 -8.39
N GLY A 48 -19.33 7.44 -8.20
CA GLY A 48 -18.25 8.41 -7.98
C GLY A 48 -17.53 8.16 -6.66
N GLN A 49 -18.27 7.85 -5.59
CA GLN A 49 -17.70 7.46 -4.30
C GLN A 49 -16.86 6.18 -4.42
N SER A 50 -17.40 5.14 -5.08
CA SER A 50 -16.69 3.87 -5.27
C SER A 50 -15.42 4.02 -6.10
N ALA A 51 -15.48 4.81 -7.18
CA ALA A 51 -14.33 5.09 -8.05
C ALA A 51 -13.24 5.87 -7.30
N TRP A 52 -13.61 6.88 -6.51
CA TRP A 52 -12.66 7.66 -5.73
C TRP A 52 -11.92 6.80 -4.70
N LEU A 53 -12.65 5.97 -3.96
CA LEU A 53 -12.08 5.06 -2.97
C LEU A 53 -11.15 4.04 -3.64
N ALA A 54 -11.54 3.48 -4.79
CA ALA A 54 -10.71 2.52 -5.52
C ALA A 54 -9.40 3.16 -6.02
N VAL A 55 -9.46 4.35 -6.64
CA VAL A 55 -8.27 5.06 -7.12
C VAL A 55 -7.33 5.42 -5.98
N SER A 56 -7.87 5.92 -4.87
CA SER A 56 -7.10 6.26 -3.67
C SER A 56 -6.42 5.03 -3.07
N GLN A 57 -7.13 3.90 -3.02
CA GLN A 57 -6.58 2.62 -2.55
C GLN A 57 -5.44 2.14 -3.44
N LEU A 58 -5.60 2.19 -4.77
CA LEU A 58 -4.55 1.80 -5.72
C LEU A 58 -3.28 2.64 -5.51
N ALA A 59 -3.42 3.96 -5.47
CA ALA A 59 -2.32 4.89 -5.30
C ALA A 59 -1.61 4.68 -3.94
N THR A 60 -2.38 4.51 -2.86
CA THR A 60 -1.86 4.30 -1.51
C THR A 60 -1.08 2.99 -1.41
N SER A 61 -1.69 1.89 -1.84
CA SER A 61 -1.07 0.56 -1.83
C SER A 61 0.21 0.52 -2.67
N PHE A 62 0.19 1.17 -3.84
CA PHE A 62 1.38 1.30 -4.69
C PHE A 62 2.50 2.08 -4.00
N ALA A 63 2.18 3.24 -3.43
CA ALA A 63 3.15 4.11 -2.74
C ALA A 63 3.78 3.43 -1.52
N LEU A 64 2.98 2.69 -0.73
CA LEU A 64 3.47 1.94 0.43
C LEU A 64 4.51 0.90 0.04
N VAL A 65 4.21 0.07 -0.96
CA VAL A 65 5.14 -0.97 -1.42
C VAL A 65 6.42 -0.35 -2.00
N LEU A 66 6.32 0.75 -2.75
CA LEU A 66 7.50 1.49 -3.23
C LEU A 66 8.34 2.07 -2.09
N ALA A 67 7.71 2.67 -1.07
CA ALA A 67 8.41 3.22 0.08
C ALA A 67 9.16 2.13 0.86
N ALA A 68 8.53 0.97 1.08
CA ALA A 68 9.19 -0.19 1.66
C ALA A 68 10.39 -0.63 0.81
N GLY A 69 10.23 -0.68 -0.52
CA GLY A 69 11.31 -1.03 -1.45
C GLY A 69 12.49 -0.06 -1.43
N ALA A 70 12.21 1.23 -1.33
CA ALA A 70 13.21 2.29 -1.27
C ALA A 70 14.01 2.25 0.04
N VAL A 71 13.36 2.04 1.18
CA VAL A 71 14.00 2.08 2.50
C VAL A 71 14.66 0.75 2.87
N TYR A 72 13.96 -0.37 2.66
CA TYR A 72 14.48 -1.71 3.00
C TYR A 72 15.48 -2.22 1.95
N GLY A 73 15.36 -1.73 0.71
CA GLY A 73 16.22 -2.07 -0.41
C GLY A 73 15.66 -3.20 -1.27
N ARG A 74 15.74 -3.01 -2.59
CA ARG A 74 15.20 -3.91 -3.62
C ARG A 74 15.66 -5.37 -3.53
N HIS A 75 16.90 -5.61 -3.09
CA HIS A 75 17.41 -6.98 -2.94
C HIS A 75 16.88 -7.68 -1.68
N ARG A 76 16.56 -6.92 -0.63
CA ARG A 76 16.09 -7.46 0.65
C ARG A 76 14.58 -7.62 0.68
N ILE A 77 13.85 -6.80 -0.07
CA ILE A 77 12.38 -6.90 -0.15
C ILE A 77 11.90 -8.23 -0.75
N ALA A 78 12.73 -8.88 -1.57
CA ALA A 78 12.44 -10.20 -2.14
C ALA A 78 12.59 -11.35 -1.13
N THR A 79 13.10 -11.10 0.08
CA THR A 79 13.13 -12.10 1.16
C THR A 79 11.75 -12.20 1.83
N PRO A 80 11.40 -13.34 2.47
CA PRO A 80 10.10 -13.49 3.13
C PRO A 80 9.79 -12.36 4.13
N ALA A 81 10.77 -11.97 4.95
CA ALA A 81 10.61 -10.86 5.89
C ALA A 81 10.39 -9.51 5.18
N GLY A 82 11.10 -9.28 4.08
CA GLY A 82 10.91 -8.10 3.24
C GLY A 82 9.53 -8.03 2.58
N VAL A 83 9.00 -9.17 2.11
CA VAL A 83 7.63 -9.26 1.57
C VAL A 83 6.62 -8.90 2.65
N VAL A 84 6.77 -9.46 3.86
CA VAL A 84 5.86 -9.16 4.98
C VAL A 84 5.89 -7.66 5.29
N ILE A 85 7.06 -7.05 5.43
CA ILE A 85 7.16 -5.60 5.70
C ILE A 85 6.45 -4.78 4.62
N ALA A 86 6.67 -5.12 3.34
CA ALA A 86 6.13 -4.36 2.22
C ALA A 86 4.61 -4.47 2.07
N VAL A 87 4.04 -5.64 2.41
CA VAL A 87 2.64 -5.96 2.13
C VAL A 87 1.78 -5.91 3.40
N ALA A 88 2.36 -5.95 4.60
CA ALA A 88 1.60 -5.99 5.85
C ALA A 88 0.61 -4.83 6.00
N LEU A 89 1.06 -3.58 5.88
CA LEU A 89 0.17 -2.42 6.00
C LEU A 89 -0.93 -2.41 4.92
N PRO A 90 -0.60 -2.54 3.62
CA PRO A 90 -1.61 -2.63 2.57
C PRO A 90 -2.60 -3.79 2.78
N ALA A 91 -2.13 -4.95 3.26
CA ALA A 91 -2.99 -6.10 3.53
C ALA A 91 -3.91 -5.88 4.74
N LEU A 92 -3.42 -5.23 5.80
CA LEU A 92 -4.24 -4.86 6.96
C LEU A 92 -5.40 -3.93 6.57
N ASP A 93 -5.12 -2.96 5.70
CA ASP A 93 -6.14 -2.03 5.20
C ASP A 93 -7.22 -2.75 4.37
N LEU A 94 -6.80 -3.74 3.56
CA LEU A 94 -7.74 -4.60 2.84
C LEU A 94 -8.59 -5.47 3.78
N VAL A 95 -7.99 -6.04 4.83
CA VAL A 95 -8.71 -6.83 5.84
C VAL A 95 -9.70 -5.96 6.60
N ALA A 96 -9.33 -4.74 6.97
CA ALA A 96 -10.22 -3.79 7.62
C ALA A 96 -11.49 -3.53 6.78
N GLY A 97 -11.35 -3.30 5.47
CA GLY A 97 -12.50 -3.13 4.58
C GLY A 97 -13.42 -4.35 4.49
N VAL A 98 -12.86 -5.57 4.55
CA VAL A 98 -13.67 -6.81 4.60
C VAL A 98 -14.45 -6.90 5.91
N VAL A 99 -13.83 -6.52 7.03
CA VAL A 99 -14.50 -6.47 8.34
C VAL A 99 -15.62 -5.44 8.35
N GLU A 100 -15.39 -4.22 7.83
CA GLU A 100 -16.43 -3.18 7.69
C GLU A 100 -17.64 -3.69 6.88
N THR A 101 -17.39 -4.47 5.82
CA THR A 101 -18.46 -5.09 5.02
C THR A 101 -19.21 -6.15 5.80
N ALA A 102 -18.50 -7.00 6.55
CA ALA A 102 -19.12 -8.05 7.35
C ALA A 102 -19.99 -7.50 8.49
N LEU A 103 -19.67 -6.31 9.00
CA LEU A 103 -20.45 -5.57 9.99
C LEU A 103 -21.64 -4.81 9.37
N GLY A 104 -21.77 -4.79 8.04
CA GLY A 104 -22.84 -4.09 7.33
C GLY A 104 -22.63 -2.58 7.23
N GLU A 105 -21.44 -2.08 7.54
CA GLU A 105 -21.12 -0.64 7.55
C GLU A 105 -20.68 -0.12 6.17
N ALA A 106 -20.34 -1.02 5.24
CA ALA A 106 -19.85 -0.66 3.91
C ALA A 106 -20.61 -1.39 2.79
N ALA A 107 -20.81 -0.68 1.68
CA ALA A 107 -21.37 -1.27 0.46
C ALA A 107 -20.38 -2.28 -0.15
N VAL A 108 -20.81 -3.53 -0.32
CA VAL A 108 -19.99 -4.65 -0.84
C VAL A 108 -19.25 -4.30 -2.13
N VAL A 109 -19.93 -3.61 -3.06
CA VAL A 109 -19.36 -3.21 -4.36
C VAL A 109 -18.18 -2.24 -4.18
N ALA A 110 -18.29 -1.27 -3.27
CA ALA A 110 -17.23 -0.30 -3.02
C ALA A 110 -16.00 -0.99 -2.39
N VAL A 111 -16.23 -1.95 -1.48
CA VAL A 111 -15.14 -2.70 -0.85
C VAL A 111 -14.45 -3.63 -1.84
N LEU A 112 -15.19 -4.32 -2.71
CA LEU A 112 -14.60 -5.12 -3.78
C LEU A 112 -13.76 -4.26 -4.74
N ALA A 113 -14.25 -3.09 -5.13
CA ALA A 113 -13.51 -2.17 -5.98
C ALA A 113 -12.20 -1.70 -5.31
N ARG A 114 -12.25 -1.30 -4.03
CA ARG A 114 -11.05 -0.98 -3.24
C ARG A 114 -10.10 -2.16 -3.18
N PHE A 115 -10.61 -3.37 -2.91
CA PHE A 115 -9.78 -4.57 -2.79
C PHE A 115 -9.01 -4.87 -4.07
N VAL A 116 -9.70 -4.91 -5.21
CA VAL A 116 -9.09 -5.15 -6.52
C VAL A 116 -8.07 -4.04 -6.85
N ALA A 117 -8.42 -2.78 -6.59
CA ALA A 117 -7.55 -1.65 -6.86
C ALA A 117 -6.28 -1.64 -5.98
N GLY A 118 -6.43 -1.97 -4.69
CA GLY A 118 -5.32 -2.13 -3.75
C GLY A 118 -4.39 -3.27 -4.16
N ALA A 119 -4.95 -4.44 -4.51
CA ALA A 119 -4.17 -5.58 -5.01
C ALA A 119 -3.43 -5.24 -6.30
N ALA A 120 -4.07 -4.52 -7.23
CA ALA A 120 -3.44 -4.04 -8.46
C ALA A 120 -2.30 -3.06 -8.18
N GLY A 121 -2.47 -2.14 -7.23
CA GLY A 121 -1.42 -1.22 -6.77
C GLY A 121 -0.21 -1.95 -6.20
N ILE A 122 -0.44 -2.94 -5.32
CA ILE A 122 0.63 -3.80 -4.78
C ILE A 122 1.36 -4.52 -5.92
N ALA A 123 0.62 -5.17 -6.82
CA ALA A 123 1.19 -5.93 -7.92
C ALA A 123 2.02 -5.04 -8.87
N ALA A 124 1.53 -3.84 -9.19
CA ALA A 124 2.23 -2.87 -10.02
C ALA A 124 3.53 -2.39 -9.37
N ALA A 125 3.51 -2.04 -8.08
CA ALA A 125 4.72 -1.66 -7.35
C ALA A 125 5.71 -2.83 -7.25
N TRP A 126 5.20 -4.03 -6.99
CA TRP A 126 6.03 -5.24 -6.93
C TRP A 126 6.72 -5.54 -8.25
N TRP A 127 6.00 -5.38 -9.37
CA TRP A 127 6.58 -5.56 -10.71
C TRP A 127 7.74 -4.59 -10.97
N LEU A 128 7.66 -3.35 -10.48
CA LEU A 128 8.74 -2.37 -10.57
C LEU A 128 9.93 -2.71 -9.69
N LEU A 129 9.71 -3.32 -8.52
CA LEU A 129 10.73 -3.68 -7.54
C LEU A 129 11.32 -5.08 -7.74
N ALA A 130 10.65 -6.00 -8.42
CA ALA A 130 11.09 -7.39 -8.59
C ALA A 130 12.50 -7.42 -9.22
N PRO A 131 13.50 -8.09 -8.62
CA PRO A 131 14.84 -8.16 -9.19
C PRO A 131 14.78 -8.73 -10.61
N ARG A 132 15.12 -7.92 -11.62
CA ARG A 132 15.27 -8.42 -12.99
C ARG A 132 16.50 -9.31 -12.98
N ARG A 133 16.32 -10.63 -13.23
CA ARG A 133 17.44 -11.56 -13.36
C ARG A 133 18.34 -11.02 -14.47
N SER A 134 19.52 -10.53 -14.08
CA SER A 134 20.53 -10.14 -15.07
C SER A 134 20.86 -11.40 -15.89
N PRO A 135 20.82 -11.34 -17.24
CA PRO A 135 21.28 -12.44 -18.05
C PRO A 135 22.76 -12.64 -17.70
N ARG A 136 23.08 -13.77 -17.05
CA ARG A 136 24.46 -14.19 -16.82
C ARG A 136 25.16 -14.14 -18.19
N ARG A 137 26.05 -13.16 -18.39
CA ARG A 137 27.03 -13.23 -19.46
C ARG A 137 27.85 -14.48 -19.17
N ARG A 138 27.62 -15.51 -19.99
CA ARG A 138 28.47 -16.69 -20.08
C ARG A 138 29.80 -16.28 -20.69
#